data_AF-A0A558NL32-F1
#
_entry.id   AF-A0A558NL32-F1
#
_cell.length_a   1.000
_cell.length_b   1.000
_cell.length_c   1.000
_cell.angle_alpha   90.00
_cell.angle_beta   90.00
_cell.angle_gamma   90.00
#
_symmetry.space_group_name_H-M   'P 1'
#
loop_
_entity.id
_entity.type
_entity.pdbx_description
1 polymer ?
#
loop_
_entity_poly.entity_id
_entity_poly.type
_entity_poly.pdbx_seq_one_letter_code
_entity_poly.pdbx_strand_id
1 'polypeptide(L)'
;MSIQEAVLVLHDHEVVEAYWLADFERLVRQQTPLQHAAEHKIQAAYLQIGNHRSAEALVLFEAPVKHSVIDARWYMPLRRLADSAGRGPNMGAGRIRLACRSQCSISWHADSLWEPVTSDFMAIRKALRGSMLRDQAPLTERDLWPQERISAVERVTGGAGAGSLLAKKHSDPEVEDLKRTLRNEMEAYRRQLQQLQQEIERQKSLNEKLGRQADASGEAELEELRQVHRNEMAAHAAEVESLTLALEQERQETERLRQSLNDNQPVAEPVVSDEEAARLKEEAATLRQYLEQAEEQSAERFVNRLDGLEAVLVAFHPGVGHLTITPANMLRYADNPLAYAAQKCFVSEEVYRRWLDHYDDPRCQQCNAEIPRIEHPREFDHDLNAYCKLHRQLHLAGS
;
A
#
# COMPACT_ATOMS: atom_id res chain seq x y z
N MET A 1 12.17 20.12 -10.78
CA MET A 1 10.87 20.05 -10.07
C MET A 1 11.16 19.61 -8.66
N SER A 2 11.03 20.49 -7.66
CA SER A 2 11.35 20.17 -6.27
C SER A 2 10.09 19.67 -5.58
N ILE A 3 9.88 18.35 -5.57
CA ILE A 3 8.84 17.74 -4.75
C ILE A 3 9.32 17.81 -3.30
N GLN A 4 8.53 18.42 -2.44
CA GLN A 4 8.82 18.48 -1.00
C GLN A 4 8.02 17.40 -0.28
N GLU A 5 8.60 16.80 0.77
CA GLU A 5 8.03 15.62 1.41
C GLU A 5 7.86 15.86 2.90
N ALA A 6 6.63 15.75 3.38
CA ALA A 6 6.27 16.02 4.77
C ALA A 6 5.49 14.86 5.38
N VAL A 7 5.58 14.73 6.71
CA VAL A 7 4.80 13.80 7.52
C VAL A 7 4.01 14.62 8.53
N LEU A 8 2.69 14.42 8.54
CA LEU A 8 1.79 14.99 9.53
C LEU A 8 1.37 13.91 10.50
N VAL A 9 1.34 14.23 11.78
CA VAL A 9 0.88 13.35 12.85
C VAL A 9 -0.53 13.78 13.23
N LEU A 10 -1.46 12.83 13.24
CA LEU A 10 -2.87 13.04 13.54
C LEU A 10 -3.26 12.37 14.85
N HIS A 11 -4.12 13.05 15.60
CA HIS A 11 -4.79 12.52 16.78
C HIS A 11 -6.25 13.01 16.76
N ASP A 12 -7.21 12.10 16.92
CA ASP A 12 -8.65 12.42 16.92
C ASP A 12 -9.10 13.34 15.77
N HIS A 13 -8.66 13.04 14.55
CA HIS A 13 -8.97 13.79 13.33
C HIS A 13 -8.42 15.24 13.26
N GLU A 14 -7.49 15.60 14.14
CA GLU A 14 -6.75 16.86 14.09
C GLU A 14 -5.25 16.63 13.85
N VAL A 15 -4.63 17.53 13.09
CA VAL A 15 -3.17 17.51 12.88
C VAL A 15 -2.51 18.17 14.07
N VAL A 16 -1.77 17.38 14.85
CA VAL A 16 -1.14 17.84 16.09
C VAL A 16 0.29 18.28 15.85
N GLU A 17 1.03 17.51 15.05
CA GLU A 17 2.43 17.78 14.74
C GLU A 17 2.68 17.63 13.23
N ALA A 18 3.63 18.39 12.71
CA ALA A 18 4.05 18.36 11.32
C ALA A 18 5.57 18.35 11.27
N TYR A 19 6.15 17.51 10.41
CA TYR A 19 7.59 17.34 10.23
C TYR A 19 7.93 17.17 8.75
N TRP A 20 9.14 17.57 8.33
CA TRP A 20 9.67 17.12 7.04
C TRP A 20 10.06 15.65 7.10
N LEU A 21 10.02 14.94 5.97
CA LEU A 21 10.38 13.51 5.93
C LEU A 21 11.79 13.26 6.52
N ALA A 22 12.76 14.10 6.17
CA ALA A 22 14.14 13.97 6.67
C ALA A 22 14.25 14.15 8.20
N ASP A 23 13.41 15.02 8.77
CA ASP A 23 13.38 15.24 10.22
C ASP A 23 12.61 14.12 10.92
N PHE A 24 11.53 13.64 10.32
CA PHE A 24 10.77 12.49 10.82
C PHE A 24 11.62 11.21 10.86
N GLU A 25 12.34 10.88 9.78
CA GLU A 25 13.26 9.74 9.75
C GLU A 25 14.35 9.86 10.82
N ARG A 26 14.79 11.08 11.11
CA ARG A 26 15.76 11.36 12.18
C ARG A 26 15.14 11.13 13.55
N LEU A 27 13.91 11.58 13.79
CA LEU A 27 13.18 11.35 15.04
C LEU A 27 12.98 9.85 15.31
N VAL A 28 12.62 9.07 14.27
CA VAL A 28 12.49 7.61 14.37
C VAL A 28 13.84 6.96 14.70
N ARG A 29 14.93 7.38 14.05
CA ARG A 29 16.29 6.86 14.33
C ARG A 29 16.80 7.23 15.72
N GLN A 30 16.49 8.43 16.19
CA GLN A 30 16.93 8.96 17.49
C GLN A 30 16.03 8.55 18.64
N GLN A 31 14.93 7.84 18.36
CA GLN A 31 14.01 7.36 19.38
C GLN A 31 13.46 8.50 20.26
N THR A 32 13.17 9.65 19.64
CA THR A 32 12.68 10.83 20.36
C THR A 32 11.21 10.65 20.76
N PRO A 33 10.82 10.94 22.01
CA PRO A 33 9.43 10.84 22.43
C PRO A 33 8.56 11.90 21.75
N LEU A 34 7.43 11.47 21.17
CA LEU A 34 6.42 12.35 20.56
C LEU A 34 5.43 12.80 21.64
N GLN A 35 5.07 14.09 21.66
CA GLN A 35 4.32 14.70 22.77
C GLN A 35 2.87 14.18 22.86
N HIS A 36 2.34 13.65 21.76
CA HIS A 36 0.95 13.19 21.63
C HIS A 36 0.82 11.75 21.12
N ALA A 37 1.81 10.90 21.42
CA ALA A 37 1.75 9.50 21.04
C ALA A 37 0.74 8.72 21.91
N ALA A 38 -0.32 8.19 21.29
CA ALA A 38 -1.19 7.23 21.94
C ALA A 38 -0.42 5.95 22.31
N GLU A 39 -0.84 5.28 23.39
CA GLU A 39 -0.07 4.22 24.08
C GLU A 39 0.37 3.02 23.20
N HIS A 40 -0.19 2.86 21.99
CA HIS A 40 0.06 1.68 21.14
C HIS A 40 0.35 1.99 19.66
N LYS A 41 -0.28 3.02 19.08
CA LYS A 41 -0.16 3.34 17.64
C LYS A 41 -0.35 4.84 17.42
N ILE A 42 0.37 5.39 16.45
CA ILE A 42 0.19 6.78 16.01
C ILE A 42 -0.27 6.82 14.57
N GLN A 43 -1.31 7.61 14.30
CA GLN A 43 -1.80 7.85 12.95
C GLN A 43 -1.00 8.97 12.33
N ALA A 44 -0.41 8.70 11.16
CA ALA A 44 0.38 9.67 10.43
C ALA A 44 -0.02 9.68 8.96
N ALA A 45 0.20 10.83 8.33
CA ALA A 45 -0.09 11.10 6.94
C ALA A 45 1.17 11.63 6.27
N TYR A 46 1.71 10.86 5.32
CA TYR A 46 2.82 11.26 4.47
C TYR A 46 2.30 11.99 3.23
N LEU A 47 2.91 13.13 2.90
CA LEU A 47 2.52 14.00 1.79
C LEU A 47 3.68 14.32 0.86
N GLN A 48 3.43 14.20 -0.44
CA GLN A 48 4.23 14.83 -1.48
C GLN A 48 3.59 16.17 -1.86
N ILE A 49 4.33 17.25 -1.64
CA ILE A 49 3.92 18.61 -1.89
C ILE A 49 4.57 19.08 -3.20
N GLY A 50 3.72 19.45 -4.15
CA GLY A 50 4.11 20.01 -5.44
C GLY A 50 4.54 21.46 -5.38
N ASN A 51 4.96 22.01 -6.53
CA ASN A 51 5.45 23.39 -6.65
C ASN A 51 4.43 24.47 -6.21
N HIS A 52 3.13 24.14 -6.18
CA HIS A 52 2.05 25.06 -5.83
C HIS A 52 1.55 24.91 -4.39
N ARG A 53 2.31 24.23 -3.50
CA ARG A 53 1.85 23.87 -2.14
C ARG A 53 0.56 23.05 -2.12
N SER A 54 0.36 22.29 -3.19
CA SER A 54 -0.71 21.30 -3.30
C SER A 54 -0.18 19.92 -2.95
N ALA A 55 -0.96 19.14 -2.21
CA ALA A 55 -0.67 17.72 -2.06
C ALA A 55 -0.88 17.02 -3.41
N GLU A 56 0.17 16.38 -3.92
CA GLU A 56 0.12 15.57 -5.15
C GLU A 56 -0.09 14.08 -4.83
N ALA A 57 0.45 13.62 -3.70
CA ALA A 57 0.24 12.27 -3.18
C ALA A 57 0.11 12.27 -1.64
N LEU A 58 -0.68 11.34 -1.12
CA LEU A 58 -1.01 11.15 0.28
C LEU A 58 -0.97 9.66 0.65
N VAL A 59 -0.22 9.30 1.69
CA VAL A 59 -0.14 7.93 2.22
C VAL A 59 -0.46 7.97 3.70
N LEU A 60 -1.46 7.19 4.12
CA LEU A 60 -2.00 7.24 5.48
C LEU A 60 -1.63 5.97 6.24
N PHE A 61 -0.67 6.09 7.16
CA PHE A 61 -0.07 4.94 7.84
C PHE A 61 -0.16 5.06 9.37
N GLU A 62 -0.17 3.90 10.02
CA GLU A 62 -0.06 3.75 11.46
C GLU A 62 1.36 3.29 11.79
N ALA A 63 2.07 4.06 12.61
CA ALA A 63 3.37 3.63 13.14
C ALA A 63 3.19 3.04 14.55
N PRO A 64 3.79 1.87 14.85
CA PRO A 64 3.74 1.27 16.17
C PRO A 64 4.61 2.07 17.14
N VAL A 65 4.03 2.43 18.28
CA VAL A 65 4.71 3.18 19.34
C VAL A 65 4.95 2.26 20.53
N LYS A 66 6.15 2.31 21.10
CA LYS A 66 6.50 1.69 22.39
C LYS A 66 7.06 2.78 23.31
N HIS A 67 6.43 2.99 24.47
CA HIS A 67 6.86 4.01 25.46
C HIS A 67 6.98 5.43 24.87
N SER A 68 5.97 5.87 24.12
CA SER A 68 5.94 7.19 23.44
C SER A 68 7.00 7.43 22.37
N VAL A 69 7.71 6.37 21.96
CA VAL A 69 8.74 6.38 20.92
C VAL A 69 8.33 5.43 19.78
N ILE A 70 8.58 5.84 18.53
CA ILE A 70 8.37 4.96 17.36
C ILE A 70 9.45 3.87 17.36
N ASP A 71 9.06 2.61 17.16
CA ASP A 71 10.01 1.49 17.11
C ASP A 71 11.07 1.74 16.00
N ALA A 72 12.36 1.68 16.35
CA ALA A 72 13.45 1.90 15.41
C ALA A 72 13.51 0.83 14.30
N ARG A 73 12.86 -0.32 14.50
CA ARG A 73 12.72 -1.38 13.48
C ARG A 73 11.56 -1.14 12.52
N TRP A 74 10.74 -0.12 12.77
CA TRP A 74 9.67 0.26 11.86
C TRP A 74 10.26 0.89 10.60
N TYR A 75 9.97 0.27 9.46
CA TYR A 75 10.36 0.77 8.15
C TYR A 75 9.19 0.59 7.19
N MET A 76 8.76 1.70 6.58
CA MET A 76 7.72 1.68 5.57
C MET A 76 8.18 2.48 4.34
N PRO A 77 8.09 1.92 3.12
CA PRO A 77 8.56 2.60 1.91
C PRO A 77 7.54 3.65 1.44
N LEU A 78 7.40 4.76 2.19
CA LEU A 78 6.40 5.81 1.98
C LEU A 78 6.42 6.40 0.56
N ARG A 79 7.62 6.64 0.00
CA ARG A 79 7.78 7.14 -1.37
C ARG A 79 7.22 6.17 -2.41
N ARG A 80 7.53 4.87 -2.30
CA ARG A 80 7.02 3.87 -3.25
C ARG A 80 5.51 3.73 -3.16
N LEU A 81 4.96 3.76 -1.94
CA LEU A 81 3.51 3.73 -1.73
C LEU A 81 2.81 4.96 -2.31
N ALA A 82 3.44 6.15 -2.22
CA ALA A 82 2.93 7.37 -2.86
C ALA A 82 3.00 7.31 -4.39
N ASP A 83 4.03 6.67 -4.94
CA ASP A 83 4.20 6.50 -6.39
C ASP A 83 3.20 5.53 -6.98
N SER A 84 2.91 4.42 -6.29
CA SER A 84 1.94 3.41 -6.69
C SER A 84 0.53 3.62 -6.10
N ALA A 85 0.27 4.80 -5.54
CA ALA A 85 -1.02 5.14 -4.93
C ALA A 85 -2.14 5.29 -5.96
N GLY A 86 -3.36 4.91 -5.57
CA GLY A 86 -4.56 4.97 -6.40
C GLY A 86 -5.13 6.38 -6.55
N ARG A 87 -6.30 6.49 -7.20
CA ARG A 87 -6.99 7.77 -7.37
C ARG A 87 -7.68 8.18 -6.07
N GLY A 88 -7.30 9.31 -5.51
CA GLY A 88 -7.86 9.91 -4.32
C GLY A 88 -8.78 11.11 -4.57
N PRO A 89 -9.32 11.71 -3.48
CA PRO A 89 -10.16 12.90 -3.54
C PRO A 89 -9.38 14.14 -4.00
N ASN A 90 -10.10 15.18 -4.44
CA ASN A 90 -9.47 16.45 -4.81
C ASN A 90 -9.25 17.33 -3.57
N MET A 91 -8.02 17.74 -3.31
CA MET A 91 -7.66 18.60 -2.17
C MET A 91 -7.52 20.09 -2.51
N GLY A 92 -7.98 20.51 -3.70
CA GLY A 92 -8.05 21.91 -4.13
C GLY A 92 -7.13 22.27 -5.30
N ALA A 93 -6.30 21.35 -5.78
CA ALA A 93 -5.43 21.54 -6.95
C ALA A 93 -5.54 20.40 -7.98
N GLY A 94 -6.52 19.51 -7.82
CA GLY A 94 -6.66 18.29 -8.61
C GLY A 94 -6.79 17.05 -7.73
N ARG A 95 -7.16 15.92 -8.34
CA ARG A 95 -7.23 14.62 -7.66
C ARG A 95 -5.83 14.25 -7.17
N ILE A 96 -5.71 13.95 -5.88
CA ILE A 96 -4.45 13.49 -5.29
C ILE A 96 -4.29 11.98 -5.56
N ARG A 97 -3.06 11.49 -5.50
CA ARG A 97 -2.82 10.05 -5.37
C ARG A 97 -2.99 9.65 -3.91
N LEU A 98 -3.82 8.66 -3.61
CA LEU A 98 -4.11 8.22 -2.23
C LEU A 98 -3.73 6.75 -2.03
N ALA A 99 -2.99 6.47 -0.97
CA ALA A 99 -2.81 5.14 -0.42
C ALA A 99 -3.38 5.09 1.01
N CYS A 100 -4.45 4.31 1.17
CA CYS A 100 -5.11 4.00 2.44
C CYS A 100 -5.32 2.49 2.54
N ARG A 101 -5.87 2.00 3.67
CA ARG A 101 -6.09 0.56 3.89
C ARG A 101 -6.84 -0.13 2.74
N SER A 102 -7.92 0.48 2.26
CA SER A 102 -8.75 -0.04 1.15
C SER A 102 -8.14 0.19 -0.24
N GLN A 103 -7.15 1.08 -0.36
CA GLN A 103 -6.53 1.49 -1.62
C GLN A 103 -5.00 1.37 -1.57
N CYS A 104 -4.50 0.21 -1.15
CA CYS A 104 -3.07 -0.09 -1.15
C CYS A 104 -2.70 -0.99 -2.36
N SER A 105 -1.71 -0.56 -3.14
CA SER A 105 -1.15 -1.37 -4.24
C SER A 105 -0.26 -2.51 -3.76
N ILE A 106 0.18 -2.49 -2.50
CA ILE A 106 1.04 -3.49 -1.88
C ILE A 106 0.31 -4.09 -0.67
N SER A 107 -0.34 -5.24 -0.88
CA SER A 107 -1.27 -5.85 0.09
C SER A 107 -0.67 -6.11 1.47
N TRP A 108 0.62 -6.47 1.58
CA TRP A 108 1.26 -6.73 2.88
C TRP A 108 1.50 -5.47 3.74
N HIS A 109 1.36 -4.26 3.18
CA HIS A 109 1.39 -3.02 3.94
C HIS A 109 0.00 -2.53 4.35
N ALA A 110 -1.08 -3.18 3.90
CA ALA A 110 -2.46 -2.73 4.14
C ALA A 110 -2.83 -2.68 5.64
N ASP A 111 -2.35 -3.62 6.45
CA ASP A 111 -2.63 -3.68 7.89
C ASP A 111 -1.99 -2.53 8.68
N SER A 112 -0.92 -1.95 8.14
CA SER A 112 -0.23 -0.78 8.70
C SER A 112 -0.76 0.53 8.14
N LEU A 113 -1.75 0.50 7.24
CA LEU A 113 -2.45 1.69 6.75
C LEU A 113 -3.77 1.83 7.50
N TRP A 114 -4.22 3.07 7.65
CA TRP A 114 -5.54 3.39 8.20
C TRP A 114 -6.46 3.95 7.12
N GLU A 115 -7.75 3.98 7.41
CA GLU A 115 -8.78 4.46 6.49
C GLU A 115 -9.26 5.85 6.92
N PRO A 116 -9.08 6.89 6.07
CA PRO A 116 -9.45 8.25 6.42
C PRO A 116 -10.94 8.50 6.30
N VAL A 117 -11.43 9.42 7.12
CA VAL A 117 -12.75 10.04 6.97
C VAL A 117 -12.61 11.47 6.42
N THR A 118 -13.73 12.05 5.98
CA THR A 118 -13.76 13.38 5.36
C THR A 118 -13.13 14.48 6.23
N SER A 119 -13.26 14.37 7.57
CA SER A 119 -12.65 15.31 8.53
C SER A 119 -11.12 15.31 8.47
N ASP A 120 -10.48 14.15 8.26
CA ASP A 120 -9.02 14.03 8.19
C ASP A 120 -8.45 14.79 7.00
N PHE A 121 -9.09 14.67 5.83
CA PHE A 121 -8.71 15.42 4.64
C PHE A 121 -8.84 16.93 4.87
N MET A 122 -9.87 17.38 5.62
CA MET A 122 -10.03 18.79 5.96
C MET A 122 -8.94 19.27 6.93
N ALA A 123 -8.57 18.46 7.92
CA ALA A 123 -7.50 18.75 8.88
C ALA A 123 -6.14 18.85 8.19
N ILE A 124 -5.82 17.89 7.31
CA ILE A 124 -4.60 17.89 6.48
C ILE A 124 -4.56 19.11 5.56
N ARG A 125 -5.68 19.45 4.91
CA ARG A 125 -5.78 20.63 4.04
C ARG A 125 -5.66 21.95 4.83
N LYS A 126 -6.12 21.97 6.09
CA LYS A 126 -5.95 23.10 7.01
C LYS A 126 -4.49 23.24 7.42
N ALA A 127 -3.81 22.14 7.74
CA ALA A 127 -2.39 22.13 8.08
C ALA A 127 -1.49 22.59 6.91
N LEU A 128 -1.77 22.14 5.68
CA LEU A 128 -1.05 22.57 4.48
C LEU A 128 -1.20 24.07 4.18
N ARG A 129 -2.36 24.66 4.49
CA ARG A 129 -2.61 26.09 4.31
C ARG A 129 -2.19 26.93 5.52
N GLY A 130 -2.02 26.30 6.68
CA GLY A 130 -1.62 26.93 7.94
C GLY A 130 -0.12 27.22 8.03
N SER A 131 0.27 27.89 9.13
CA SER A 131 1.67 28.25 9.42
C SER A 131 2.55 27.07 9.85
N MET A 132 1.96 25.93 10.23
CA MET A 132 2.70 24.83 10.89
C MET A 132 3.84 24.25 10.04
N LEU A 133 3.65 24.10 8.72
CA LEU A 133 4.72 23.63 7.82
C LEU A 133 5.63 24.78 7.34
N ARG A 134 5.24 26.04 7.59
CA ARG A 134 5.98 27.24 7.16
C ARG A 134 7.10 27.60 8.13
N ASP A 135 6.89 27.36 9.42
CA ASP A 135 7.84 27.71 10.49
C ASP A 135 8.97 26.68 10.64
N GLN A 136 8.77 25.47 10.13
CA GLN A 136 9.81 24.48 9.95
C GLN A 136 10.23 24.56 8.48
N ALA A 137 11.25 25.34 8.12
CA ALA A 137 11.85 25.22 6.79
C ALA A 137 12.70 23.94 6.75
N PRO A 138 12.75 23.19 5.62
CA PRO A 138 13.61 22.03 5.53
C PRO A 138 15.06 22.50 5.66
N LEU A 139 15.80 21.93 6.62
CA LEU A 139 17.24 22.12 6.75
C LEU A 139 17.88 21.67 5.42
N THR A 140 18.24 22.63 4.58
CA THR A 140 18.94 22.36 3.33
C THR A 140 20.38 21.92 3.63
N GLU A 141 20.99 21.12 2.76
CA GLU A 141 22.41 20.70 2.85
C GLU A 141 23.42 21.86 3.02
N ARG A 142 23.00 23.12 2.87
CA ARG A 142 23.78 24.31 3.22
C ARG A 142 24.06 24.48 4.72
N ASP A 143 23.32 23.80 5.59
CA ASP A 143 23.52 23.85 7.05
C ASP A 143 24.55 22.82 7.55
N LEU A 144 25.17 22.05 6.64
CA LEU A 144 26.15 20.99 6.97
C LEU A 144 27.59 21.49 7.21
N TRP A 145 27.84 22.80 7.11
CA TRP A 145 29.11 23.40 7.55
C TRP A 145 28.85 24.55 8.51
N PRO A 146 29.47 24.57 9.71
CA PRO A 146 29.48 25.76 10.55
C PRO A 146 30.31 26.84 9.84
N GLN A 147 29.66 27.66 9.00
CA GLN A 147 30.24 28.93 8.59
C GLN A 147 29.98 29.93 9.71
N GLU A 148 31.08 30.34 10.32
CA GLU A 148 31.17 31.36 11.34
C GLU A 148 30.28 32.55 10.99
N ARG A 149 29.47 32.97 11.97
CA ARG A 149 28.71 34.21 11.92
C ARG A 149 29.70 35.36 11.73
N ILE A 150 29.83 35.87 10.51
CA ILE A 150 30.36 37.21 10.33
C ILE A 150 29.24 38.16 10.73
N SER A 151 29.47 38.70 11.93
CA SER A 151 28.67 39.72 12.59
C SER A 151 28.42 40.92 11.70
N ALA A 152 27.28 41.54 11.96
CA ALA A 152 26.82 42.84 11.52
C ALA A 152 27.91 43.81 11.06
N VAL A 153 27.80 44.31 9.82
CA VAL A 153 28.41 45.59 9.46
C VAL A 153 27.58 46.70 10.09
N GLU A 154 28.14 47.17 11.18
CA GLU A 154 27.84 48.38 11.93
C GLU A 154 27.79 49.59 10.98
N ARG A 155 26.63 50.27 10.93
CA ARG A 155 26.54 51.59 10.30
C ARG A 155 27.21 52.60 11.22
N VAL A 156 28.42 53.02 10.86
CA VAL A 156 29.10 54.15 11.49
C VAL A 156 28.31 55.43 11.19
N THR A 157 27.73 55.99 12.25
CA THR A 157 27.32 57.38 12.34
C THR A 157 28.56 58.24 12.61
N GLY A 158 28.83 59.22 11.75
CA GLY A 158 29.82 60.25 12.06
C GLY A 158 30.19 61.13 10.87
N GLY A 159 29.94 62.44 11.00
CA GLY A 159 30.70 63.48 10.30
C GLY A 159 29.90 64.35 9.35
N ALA A 160 29.38 65.46 9.88
CA ALA A 160 28.91 66.58 9.09
C ALA A 160 30.07 67.33 8.41
N GLY A 161 29.84 67.78 7.17
CA GLY A 161 30.36 69.05 6.65
C GLY A 161 31.65 69.01 5.82
N ALA A 162 31.51 69.07 4.49
CA ALA A 162 32.39 69.85 3.62
C ALA A 162 31.76 70.07 2.23
N GLY A 163 31.49 71.34 1.91
CA GLY A 163 31.79 71.90 0.59
C GLY A 163 31.01 71.38 -0.62
N SER A 164 29.86 72.02 -0.86
CA SER A 164 29.38 72.35 -2.21
C SER A 164 30.52 72.66 -3.18
N LEU A 165 30.79 71.82 -4.19
CA LEU A 165 31.27 72.22 -5.52
C LEU A 165 30.99 71.10 -6.54
N LEU A 166 30.29 71.46 -7.63
CA LEU A 166 30.16 70.72 -8.91
C LEU A 166 29.03 69.68 -9.08
N ALA A 167 27.77 70.08 -8.85
CA ALA A 167 26.63 69.47 -9.55
C ALA A 167 26.36 70.25 -10.85
N LYS A 168 27.17 70.02 -11.89
CA LYS A 168 26.79 70.43 -13.25
C LYS A 168 25.63 69.55 -13.69
N LYS A 169 24.45 70.14 -13.68
CA LYS A 169 23.20 69.58 -14.21
C LYS A 169 23.32 69.50 -15.73
N HIS A 170 23.95 68.45 -16.25
CA HIS A 170 23.84 68.09 -17.66
C HIS A 170 22.57 67.24 -17.79
N SER A 171 21.54 67.84 -18.39
CA SER A 171 20.31 67.16 -18.77
C SER A 171 20.56 66.51 -20.12
N ASP A 172 21.17 65.33 -20.14
CA ASP A 172 21.38 64.59 -21.37
C ASP A 172 20.03 64.12 -21.94
N PRO A 173 19.68 64.49 -23.19
CA PRO A 173 18.38 64.19 -23.77
C PRO A 173 18.11 62.67 -23.87
N GLU A 174 19.15 61.87 -24.06
CA GLU A 174 19.09 60.40 -24.12
C GLU A 174 18.61 59.76 -22.81
N VAL A 175 18.98 60.34 -21.66
CA VAL A 175 18.58 59.83 -20.34
C VAL A 175 17.10 60.12 -20.07
N GLU A 176 16.57 61.25 -20.53
CA GLU A 176 15.15 61.57 -20.40
C GLU A 176 14.27 60.75 -21.35
N ASP A 177 14.75 60.47 -22.57
CA ASP A 177 14.05 59.58 -23.49
C ASP A 177 14.04 58.12 -22.99
N LEU A 178 15.14 57.63 -22.41
CA LEU A 178 15.19 56.31 -21.78
C LEU A 178 14.26 56.19 -20.56
N LYS A 179 14.10 57.27 -19.77
CA LYS A 179 13.11 57.30 -18.69
C LYS A 179 11.67 57.29 -19.22
N ARG A 180 11.41 57.92 -20.38
CA ARG A 180 10.08 57.91 -21.01
C ARG A 180 9.73 56.52 -21.54
N THR A 181 10.65 55.85 -22.23
CA THR A 181 10.43 54.47 -22.72
C THR A 181 10.18 53.51 -21.56
N LEU A 182 11.01 53.56 -20.51
CA LEU A 182 10.85 52.71 -19.33
C LEU A 182 9.50 52.94 -18.63
N ARG A 183 9.03 54.19 -18.53
CA ARG A 183 7.70 54.50 -17.97
C ARG A 183 6.57 53.91 -18.82
N ASN A 184 6.65 54.03 -20.14
CA ASN A 184 5.65 53.48 -21.05
C ASN A 184 5.61 51.94 -20.99
N GLU A 185 6.77 51.30 -20.93
CA GLU A 185 6.89 49.85 -20.76
C GLU A 185 6.34 49.39 -19.40
N MET A 186 6.66 50.09 -18.31
CA MET A 186 6.11 49.79 -16.99
C MET A 186 4.57 49.90 -16.96
N GLU A 187 3.99 50.88 -17.66
CA GLU A 187 2.54 51.01 -17.78
C GLU A 187 1.94 49.89 -18.64
N ALA A 188 2.60 49.49 -19.72
CA ALA A 188 2.18 48.36 -20.54
C ALA A 188 2.20 47.04 -19.75
N TYR A 189 3.27 46.77 -18.98
CA TYR A 189 3.36 45.61 -18.11
C TYR A 189 2.30 45.63 -17.01
N ARG A 190 1.99 46.79 -16.42
CA ARG A 190 0.90 46.91 -15.44
C ARG A 190 -0.47 46.57 -16.03
N ARG A 191 -0.76 47.03 -17.25
CA ARG A 191 -2.02 46.71 -17.95
C ARG A 191 -2.12 45.22 -18.28
N GLN A 192 -1.03 44.61 -18.76
CA GLN A 192 -0.97 43.17 -18.99
C GLN A 192 -1.18 42.37 -17.70
N LEU A 193 -0.58 42.80 -16.58
CA LEU A 193 -0.76 42.15 -15.29
C LEU A 193 -2.22 42.22 -14.83
N GLN A 194 -2.89 43.36 -15.01
CA GLN A 194 -4.31 43.53 -14.68
C GLN A 194 -5.21 42.65 -15.56
N GLN A 195 -4.94 42.56 -16.86
CA GLN A 195 -5.69 41.69 -17.76
C GLN A 195 -5.53 40.21 -17.39
N LEU A 196 -4.30 39.77 -17.11
CA LEU A 196 -4.04 38.40 -16.65
C LEU A 196 -4.71 38.10 -15.31
N GLN A 197 -4.72 39.06 -14.37
CA GLN A 197 -5.43 38.91 -13.10
C GLN A 197 -6.94 38.75 -13.30
N GLN A 198 -7.55 39.55 -14.18
CA GLN A 198 -8.99 39.42 -14.51
C GLN A 198 -9.30 38.07 -15.15
N GLU A 199 -8.43 37.58 -16.04
CA GLU A 199 -8.62 36.29 -16.69
C GLU A 199 -8.48 35.12 -15.72
N ILE A 200 -7.51 35.18 -14.79
CA ILE A 200 -7.38 34.20 -13.71
C ILE A 200 -8.63 34.19 -12.83
N GLU A 201 -9.16 35.36 -12.46
CA GLU A 201 -10.36 35.44 -11.62
C GLU A 201 -11.60 34.89 -12.36
N ARG A 202 -11.71 35.19 -13.65
CA ARG A 202 -12.75 34.62 -14.52
C ARG A 202 -12.65 33.10 -14.57
N GLN A 203 -11.46 32.54 -14.77
CA GLN A 203 -11.26 31.10 -14.82
C GLN A 203 -11.52 30.41 -13.48
N LYS A 204 -11.11 31.02 -12.36
CA LYS A 204 -11.45 30.52 -11.03
C LYS A 204 -12.95 30.42 -10.82
N SER A 205 -13.70 31.47 -11.18
CA SER A 205 -15.17 31.47 -11.05
C SER A 205 -15.84 30.40 -11.90
N LEU A 206 -15.28 30.10 -13.09
CA LEU A 206 -15.80 29.06 -13.98
C LEU A 206 -15.50 27.66 -13.42
N ASN A 207 -14.27 27.44 -12.94
CA ASN A 207 -13.87 26.18 -12.31
C ASN A 207 -14.66 25.91 -11.03
N GLU A 208 -14.98 26.94 -10.24
CA GLU A 208 -15.80 26.79 -9.05
C GLU A 208 -17.25 26.37 -9.40
N LYS A 209 -17.83 26.96 -10.46
CA LYS A 209 -19.16 26.57 -10.96
C LYS A 209 -19.18 25.13 -11.49
N LEU A 210 -18.18 24.75 -12.28
CA LEU A 210 -18.07 23.39 -12.81
C LEU A 210 -17.83 22.37 -11.68
N GLY A 211 -17.03 22.73 -10.67
CA GLY A 211 -16.82 21.91 -9.47
C GLY A 211 -18.14 21.65 -8.73
N ARG A 212 -18.92 22.71 -8.44
CA ARG A 212 -20.23 22.57 -7.78
C ARG A 212 -21.23 21.73 -8.58
N GLN A 213 -21.22 21.81 -9.91
CA GLN A 213 -22.07 20.98 -10.77
C GLN A 213 -21.63 19.51 -10.76
N ALA A 214 -20.33 19.24 -10.82
CA ALA A 214 -19.79 17.89 -10.75
C ALA A 214 -20.05 17.24 -9.38
N ASP A 215 -19.89 17.99 -8.30
CA ASP A 215 -20.17 17.52 -6.93
C ASP A 215 -21.68 17.23 -6.75
N ALA A 216 -22.55 18.13 -7.19
CA ALA A 216 -24.00 17.92 -7.11
C ALA A 216 -24.48 16.73 -7.97
N SER A 217 -23.89 16.54 -9.16
CA SER A 217 -24.18 15.37 -10.01
C SER A 217 -23.69 14.07 -9.37
N GLY A 218 -22.46 14.07 -8.82
CA GLY A 218 -21.89 12.90 -8.16
C GLY A 218 -22.62 12.52 -6.87
N GLU A 219 -23.09 13.49 -6.08
CA GLU A 219 -23.91 13.25 -4.90
C GLU A 219 -25.27 12.62 -5.25
N ALA A 220 -25.91 13.08 -6.34
CA ALA A 220 -27.17 12.52 -6.82
C ALA A 220 -27.01 11.06 -7.29
N GLU A 221 -25.97 10.75 -8.08
CA GLU A 221 -25.68 9.38 -8.54
C GLU A 221 -25.36 8.43 -7.36
N LEU A 222 -24.59 8.91 -6.36
CA LEU A 222 -24.29 8.13 -5.17
C LEU A 222 -25.54 7.84 -4.33
N GLU A 223 -26.45 8.80 -4.20
CA GLU A 223 -27.70 8.60 -3.46
C GLU A 223 -28.64 7.64 -4.19
N GLU A 224 -28.71 7.71 -5.52
CA GLU A 224 -29.45 6.73 -6.33
C GLU A 224 -28.89 5.32 -6.15
N LEU A 225 -27.57 5.14 -6.22
CA LEU A 225 -26.93 3.84 -6.02
C LEU A 225 -27.16 3.29 -4.60
N ARG A 226 -27.11 4.15 -3.57
CA ARG A 226 -27.44 3.76 -2.19
C ARG A 226 -28.90 3.34 -2.05
N GLN A 227 -29.81 4.02 -2.74
CA GLN A 227 -31.23 3.69 -2.71
C GLN A 227 -31.50 2.34 -3.39
N VAL A 228 -30.87 2.09 -4.55
CA VAL A 228 -30.93 0.78 -5.23
C VAL A 228 -30.41 -0.33 -4.32
N HIS A 229 -29.21 -0.16 -3.77
CA HIS A 229 -28.62 -1.14 -2.86
C HIS A 229 -29.49 -1.40 -1.63
N ARG A 230 -30.13 -0.35 -1.06
CA ARG A 230 -31.06 -0.51 0.06
C ARG A 230 -32.28 -1.37 -0.33
N ASN A 231 -32.82 -1.15 -1.52
CA ASN A 231 -33.98 -1.90 -2.01
C ASN A 231 -33.62 -3.37 -2.29
N GLU A 232 -32.46 -3.62 -2.89
CA GLU A 232 -31.96 -4.99 -3.12
C GLU A 232 -31.72 -5.73 -1.81
N MET A 233 -31.11 -5.07 -0.82
CA MET A 233 -30.89 -5.67 0.50
C MET A 233 -32.21 -5.98 1.22
N ALA A 234 -33.22 -5.11 1.10
CA ALA A 234 -34.54 -5.37 1.65
C ALA A 234 -35.25 -6.54 0.93
N ALA A 235 -35.11 -6.65 -0.39
CA ALA A 235 -35.67 -7.75 -1.17
C ALA A 235 -35.02 -9.09 -0.79
N HIS A 236 -33.68 -9.13 -0.67
CA HIS A 236 -32.97 -10.32 -0.23
C HIS A 236 -33.31 -10.71 1.21
N ALA A 237 -33.47 -9.75 2.11
CA ALA A 237 -33.90 -10.03 3.48
C ALA A 237 -35.29 -10.70 3.52
N ALA A 238 -36.24 -10.20 2.74
CA ALA A 238 -37.57 -10.79 2.63
C ALA A 238 -37.54 -12.20 2.00
N GLU A 239 -36.71 -12.41 1.00
CA GLU A 239 -36.51 -13.73 0.38
C GLU A 239 -35.93 -14.74 1.38
N VAL A 240 -34.89 -14.36 2.11
CA VAL A 240 -34.31 -15.19 3.18
C VAL A 240 -35.35 -15.52 4.24
N GLU A 241 -36.13 -14.55 4.70
CA GLU A 241 -37.20 -14.78 5.67
C GLU A 241 -38.22 -15.81 5.14
N SER A 242 -38.65 -15.66 3.89
CA SER A 242 -39.57 -16.60 3.25
C SER A 242 -39.00 -18.03 3.17
N LEU A 243 -37.72 -18.17 2.83
CA LEU A 243 -37.05 -19.47 2.75
C LEU A 243 -36.87 -20.10 4.13
N THR A 244 -36.57 -19.30 5.15
CA THR A 244 -36.47 -19.80 6.53
C THR A 244 -37.81 -20.33 7.03
N LEU A 245 -38.91 -19.63 6.74
CA LEU A 245 -40.26 -20.10 7.07
C LEU A 245 -40.62 -21.39 6.33
N ALA A 246 -40.31 -21.49 5.04
CA ALA A 246 -40.55 -22.71 4.27
C ALA A 246 -39.73 -23.91 4.80
N LEU A 247 -38.47 -23.69 5.18
CA LEU A 247 -37.62 -24.72 5.78
C LEU A 247 -38.17 -25.17 7.14
N GLU A 248 -38.67 -24.25 7.95
CA GLU A 248 -39.27 -24.55 9.25
C GLU A 248 -40.56 -25.39 9.07
N GLN A 249 -41.37 -25.09 8.06
CA GLN A 249 -42.56 -25.88 7.72
C GLN A 249 -42.22 -27.30 7.28
N GLU A 250 -41.26 -27.45 6.36
CA GLU A 250 -40.73 -28.76 5.94
C GLU A 250 -40.15 -29.56 7.12
N ARG A 251 -39.44 -28.90 8.04
CA ARG A 251 -38.96 -29.53 9.28
C ARG A 251 -40.10 -30.03 10.15
N GLN A 252 -41.14 -29.24 10.34
CA GLN A 252 -42.30 -29.67 11.12
C GLN A 252 -43.06 -30.81 10.45
N GLU A 253 -43.17 -30.80 9.12
CA GLU A 253 -43.83 -31.86 8.36
C GLU A 253 -43.03 -33.16 8.41
N THR A 254 -41.71 -33.10 8.18
CA THR A 254 -40.82 -34.25 8.31
C THR A 254 -40.81 -34.81 9.73
N GLU A 255 -40.87 -33.97 10.76
CA GLU A 255 -40.94 -34.39 12.16
C GLU A 255 -42.29 -35.04 12.50
N ARG A 256 -43.40 -34.50 11.98
CA ARG A 256 -44.73 -35.13 12.09
C ARG A 256 -44.78 -36.49 11.38
N LEU A 257 -44.22 -36.59 10.18
CA LEU A 257 -44.13 -37.85 9.44
C LEU A 257 -43.25 -38.86 10.19
N ARG A 258 -42.11 -38.42 10.75
CA ARG A 258 -41.27 -39.26 11.61
C ARG A 258 -42.00 -39.76 12.84
N GLN A 259 -42.73 -38.89 13.54
CA GLN A 259 -43.53 -39.28 14.71
C GLN A 259 -44.63 -40.28 14.30
N SER A 260 -45.33 -40.03 13.19
CA SER A 260 -46.35 -40.97 12.69
C SER A 260 -45.76 -42.32 12.27
N LEU A 261 -44.56 -42.35 11.68
CA LEU A 261 -43.86 -43.60 11.39
C LEU A 261 -43.41 -44.31 12.67
N ASN A 262 -42.91 -43.57 13.64
CA ASN A 262 -42.47 -44.11 14.93
C ASN A 262 -43.64 -44.67 15.77
N ASP A 263 -44.81 -44.02 15.75
CA ASP A 263 -46.02 -44.49 16.43
C ASP A 263 -46.64 -45.72 15.76
N ASN A 264 -46.43 -45.88 14.45
CA ASN A 264 -46.92 -47.04 13.67
C ASN A 264 -45.92 -48.21 13.61
N GLN A 265 -44.73 -48.08 14.21
CA GLN A 265 -43.70 -49.11 14.16
C GLN A 265 -43.63 -49.84 15.52
N PRO A 266 -43.99 -51.13 15.61
CA PRO A 266 -43.64 -51.91 16.79
C PRO A 266 -42.11 -51.94 16.89
N VAL A 267 -41.60 -51.80 18.12
CA VAL A 267 -40.16 -51.81 18.46
C VAL A 267 -39.53 -53.10 17.96
N ALA A 268 -39.02 -53.06 16.73
CA ALA A 268 -38.11 -54.03 16.16
C ALA A 268 -36.84 -53.24 15.85
N GLU A 269 -35.77 -53.50 16.60
CA GLU A 269 -34.43 -53.07 16.20
C GLU A 269 -34.22 -53.56 14.76
N PRO A 270 -33.88 -52.67 13.81
CA PRO A 270 -33.52 -53.12 12.48
C PRO A 270 -32.17 -53.83 12.64
N VAL A 271 -32.21 -55.14 12.85
CA VAL A 271 -31.07 -56.01 12.58
C VAL A 271 -30.90 -55.95 11.07
N VAL A 272 -30.19 -54.92 10.59
CA VAL A 272 -29.65 -54.91 9.23
C VAL A 272 -28.89 -56.21 9.13
N SER A 273 -29.37 -57.13 8.29
CA SER A 273 -28.71 -58.42 8.11
C SER A 273 -27.26 -58.15 7.73
N ASP A 274 -26.30 -58.92 8.26
CA ASP A 274 -24.89 -58.77 7.92
C ASP A 274 -24.67 -58.77 6.38
N GLU A 275 -25.56 -59.43 5.64
CA GLU A 275 -25.62 -59.43 4.18
C GLU A 275 -25.98 -58.06 3.57
N GLU A 276 -26.93 -57.32 4.15
CA GLU A 276 -27.32 -55.98 3.70
C GLU A 276 -26.24 -54.96 4.02
N ALA A 277 -25.61 -55.06 5.20
CA ALA A 277 -24.47 -54.24 5.56
C ALA A 277 -23.26 -54.50 4.65
N ALA A 278 -23.04 -55.76 4.24
CA ALA A 278 -22.00 -56.10 3.27
C ALA A 278 -22.29 -55.52 1.88
N ARG A 279 -23.54 -55.65 1.39
CA ARG A 279 -23.95 -55.07 0.10
C ARG A 279 -23.79 -53.55 0.05
N LEU A 280 -24.20 -52.84 1.10
CA LEU A 280 -24.06 -51.38 1.18
C LEU A 280 -22.59 -50.94 1.24
N LYS A 281 -21.71 -51.71 1.88
CA LYS A 281 -20.26 -51.45 1.89
C LYS A 281 -19.64 -51.64 0.51
N GLU A 282 -20.05 -52.68 -0.20
CA GLU A 282 -19.61 -52.92 -1.58
C GLU A 282 -20.09 -51.83 -2.53
N GLU A 283 -21.35 -51.39 -2.39
CA GLU A 283 -21.90 -50.28 -3.16
C GLU A 283 -21.20 -48.95 -2.83
N ALA A 284 -20.90 -48.68 -1.56
CA ALA A 284 -20.12 -47.51 -1.17
C ALA A 284 -18.68 -47.56 -1.73
N ALA A 285 -18.07 -48.74 -1.79
CA ALA A 285 -16.74 -48.91 -2.37
C ALA A 285 -16.76 -48.68 -3.89
N THR A 286 -17.76 -49.21 -4.60
CA THR A 286 -17.90 -48.99 -6.05
C THR A 286 -18.22 -47.53 -6.38
N LEU A 287 -19.09 -46.88 -5.60
CA LEU A 287 -19.39 -45.46 -5.76
C LEU A 287 -18.17 -44.57 -5.51
N ARG A 288 -17.35 -44.89 -4.50
CA ARG A 288 -16.08 -44.16 -4.26
C ARG A 288 -15.12 -44.30 -5.43
N GLN A 289 -14.95 -45.52 -5.94
CA GLN A 289 -14.11 -45.77 -7.10
C GLN A 289 -14.62 -45.05 -8.36
N TYR A 290 -15.93 -44.98 -8.55
CA TYR A 290 -16.53 -44.22 -9.64
C TYR A 290 -16.28 -42.72 -9.52
N LEU A 291 -16.37 -42.16 -8.31
CA LEU A 291 -16.06 -40.74 -8.06
C LEU A 291 -14.60 -40.42 -8.35
N GLU A 292 -13.67 -41.25 -7.88
CA GLU A 292 -12.23 -41.07 -8.13
C GLU A 292 -11.92 -41.09 -9.63
N GLN A 293 -12.48 -42.07 -10.37
CA GLN A 293 -12.34 -42.11 -11.83
C GLN A 293 -12.98 -40.92 -12.54
N ALA A 294 -14.13 -40.44 -12.07
CA ALA A 294 -14.79 -39.27 -12.64
C ALA A 294 -13.99 -37.98 -12.39
N GLU A 295 -13.35 -37.85 -11.23
CA GLU A 295 -12.45 -36.74 -10.90
C GLU A 295 -11.22 -36.74 -11.79
N GLU A 296 -10.53 -37.88 -11.95
CA GLU A 296 -9.38 -38.02 -12.84
C GLU A 296 -9.75 -37.66 -14.29
N GLN A 297 -10.86 -38.20 -14.80
CA GLN A 297 -11.35 -37.89 -16.15
C GLN A 297 -11.72 -36.41 -16.32
N SER A 298 -12.25 -35.77 -15.27
CA SER A 298 -12.56 -34.34 -15.27
C SER A 298 -11.29 -33.49 -15.35
N ALA A 299 -10.26 -33.85 -14.56
CA ALA A 299 -8.96 -33.21 -14.55
C ALA A 299 -8.27 -33.32 -15.93
N GLU A 300 -8.25 -34.50 -16.54
CA GLU A 300 -7.70 -34.71 -17.89
C GLU A 300 -8.44 -33.89 -18.95
N ARG A 301 -9.79 -33.88 -18.92
CA ARG A 301 -10.60 -33.05 -19.85
C ARG A 301 -10.33 -31.56 -19.67
N PHE A 302 -10.05 -31.10 -18.46
CA PHE A 302 -9.70 -29.71 -18.21
C PHE A 302 -8.32 -29.37 -18.79
N VAL A 303 -7.31 -30.21 -18.54
CA VAL A 303 -5.95 -30.03 -19.08
C VAL A 303 -5.94 -30.04 -20.62
N ASN A 304 -6.69 -30.95 -21.25
CA ASN A 304 -6.81 -31.01 -22.71
C ASN A 304 -7.47 -29.76 -23.30
N ARG A 305 -8.42 -29.14 -22.58
CA ARG A 305 -8.99 -27.84 -23.00
C ARG A 305 -7.98 -26.70 -22.91
N LEU A 306 -7.12 -26.70 -21.88
CA LEU A 306 -6.04 -25.73 -21.76
C LEU A 306 -5.00 -25.89 -22.88
N ASP A 307 -4.71 -27.14 -23.27
CA ASP A 307 -3.81 -27.44 -24.38
C ASP A 307 -4.34 -26.92 -25.72
N GLY A 308 -5.64 -27.10 -26.00
CA GLY A 308 -6.28 -26.52 -27.19
C GLY A 308 -6.33 -25.00 -27.22
N LEU A 309 -6.14 -24.33 -26.08
CA LEU A 309 -6.02 -22.87 -25.97
C LEU A 309 -4.55 -22.39 -25.95
N GLU A 310 -3.59 -23.30 -26.08
CA GLU A 310 -2.16 -23.04 -25.91
C GLU A 310 -1.84 -22.30 -24.59
N ALA A 311 -2.66 -22.53 -23.56
CA ALA A 311 -2.54 -21.88 -22.27
C ALA A 311 -1.38 -22.48 -21.46
N VAL A 312 -0.58 -21.63 -20.83
CA VAL A 312 0.60 -22.05 -20.08
C VAL A 312 0.59 -21.46 -18.69
N LEU A 313 0.95 -22.27 -17.69
CA LEU A 313 1.07 -21.83 -16.31
C LEU A 313 2.47 -21.27 -16.08
N VAL A 314 2.57 -20.06 -15.52
CA VAL A 314 3.86 -19.45 -15.13
C VAL A 314 3.94 -19.41 -13.62
N ALA A 315 4.90 -20.14 -13.05
CA ALA A 315 5.17 -20.18 -11.61
C ALA A 315 6.58 -19.68 -11.33
N PHE A 316 6.79 -18.99 -10.20
CA PHE A 316 8.12 -18.59 -9.76
C PHE A 316 8.66 -19.59 -8.74
N HIS A 317 9.87 -20.10 -8.99
CA HIS A 317 10.59 -20.97 -8.06
C HIS A 317 12.00 -20.41 -7.80
N PRO A 318 12.44 -20.26 -6.54
CA PRO A 318 13.80 -19.84 -6.23
C PRO A 318 14.84 -20.71 -6.96
N GLY A 319 15.88 -20.10 -7.55
CA GLY A 319 16.92 -20.82 -8.30
C GLY A 319 16.55 -21.21 -9.74
N VAL A 320 15.25 -21.34 -10.08
CA VAL A 320 14.78 -21.54 -11.47
C VAL A 320 14.30 -20.22 -12.10
N GLY A 321 13.74 -19.32 -11.29
CA GLY A 321 13.07 -18.11 -11.74
C GLY A 321 11.66 -18.38 -12.25
N HIS A 322 11.23 -17.66 -13.29
CA HIS A 322 9.94 -17.88 -13.93
C HIS A 322 9.95 -19.18 -14.74
N LEU A 323 9.18 -20.15 -14.29
CA LEU A 323 9.04 -21.47 -14.88
C LEU A 323 7.71 -21.56 -15.63
N THR A 324 7.82 -21.80 -16.93
CA THR A 324 6.69 -22.00 -17.84
C THR A 324 6.34 -23.50 -17.90
N ILE A 325 5.14 -23.85 -17.43
CA ILE A 325 4.65 -25.23 -17.27
C ILE A 325 3.55 -25.47 -18.31
N THR A 326 3.83 -26.36 -19.26
CA THR A 326 2.89 -26.77 -20.30
C THR A 326 1.76 -27.64 -19.74
N PRO A 327 0.59 -27.71 -20.40
CA PRO A 327 -0.52 -28.58 -19.99
C PRO A 327 -0.10 -30.03 -19.75
N ALA A 328 0.75 -30.59 -20.62
CA ALA A 328 1.30 -31.94 -20.48
C ALA A 328 2.11 -32.17 -19.17
N ASN A 329 2.70 -31.12 -18.60
CA ASN A 329 3.47 -31.19 -17.36
C ASN A 329 2.71 -30.64 -16.14
N MET A 330 1.47 -30.15 -16.32
CA MET A 330 0.71 -29.44 -15.28
C MET A 330 0.27 -30.38 -14.15
N LEU A 331 -0.20 -31.59 -14.48
CA LEU A 331 -0.57 -32.60 -13.48
C LEU A 331 0.65 -33.01 -12.65
N ARG A 332 1.75 -33.35 -13.32
CA ARG A 332 3.02 -33.69 -12.66
C ARG A 332 3.55 -32.57 -11.75
N TYR A 333 3.35 -31.31 -12.16
CA TYR A 333 3.69 -30.17 -11.33
C TYR A 333 2.76 -30.03 -10.11
N ALA A 334 1.45 -30.25 -10.28
CA ALA A 334 0.48 -30.17 -9.20
C ALA A 334 0.74 -31.23 -8.11
N ASP A 335 1.15 -32.44 -8.49
CA ASP A 335 1.45 -33.52 -7.54
C ASP A 335 2.65 -33.18 -6.64
N ASN A 336 3.74 -32.63 -7.22
CA ASN A 336 4.93 -32.24 -6.47
C ASN A 336 5.68 -31.08 -7.13
N PRO A 337 5.34 -29.82 -6.77
CA PRO A 337 5.98 -28.62 -7.32
C PRO A 337 7.48 -28.54 -7.03
N LEU A 338 7.91 -29.00 -5.85
CA LEU A 338 9.30 -28.93 -5.40
C LEU A 338 10.18 -29.88 -6.19
N ALA A 339 9.74 -31.12 -6.42
CA ALA A 339 10.47 -32.09 -7.24
C ALA A 339 10.59 -31.62 -8.70
N TYR A 340 9.52 -30.99 -9.22
CA TYR A 340 9.53 -30.43 -10.56
C TYR A 340 10.55 -29.28 -10.68
N ALA A 341 10.58 -28.35 -9.71
CA ALA A 341 11.56 -27.26 -9.66
C ALA A 341 12.99 -27.79 -9.46
N ALA A 342 13.20 -28.75 -8.54
CA ALA A 342 14.49 -29.39 -8.30
C ALA A 342 15.04 -30.05 -9.57
N GLN A 343 14.20 -30.75 -10.34
CA GLN A 343 14.58 -31.33 -11.62
C GLN A 343 15.03 -30.26 -12.63
N LYS A 344 14.37 -29.09 -12.66
CA LYS A 344 14.77 -27.96 -13.51
C LYS A 344 16.07 -27.30 -13.05
N CYS A 345 16.35 -27.33 -11.75
CA CYS A 345 17.65 -26.96 -11.18
C CYS A 345 18.74 -28.04 -11.35
N PHE A 346 18.39 -29.23 -11.84
CA PHE A 346 19.27 -30.40 -11.96
C PHE A 346 19.86 -30.86 -10.63
N VAL A 347 19.07 -30.78 -9.57
CA VAL A 347 19.38 -31.31 -8.25
C VAL A 347 18.29 -32.28 -7.81
N SER A 348 18.60 -33.16 -6.86
CA SER A 348 17.57 -33.99 -6.22
C SER A 348 16.59 -33.13 -5.41
N GLU A 349 15.37 -33.62 -5.21
CA GLU A 349 14.36 -32.96 -4.37
C GLU A 349 14.88 -32.67 -2.95
N GLU A 350 15.63 -33.61 -2.37
CA GLU A 350 16.19 -33.46 -1.02
C GLU A 350 17.20 -32.32 -0.93
N VAL A 351 18.11 -32.22 -1.91
CA VAL A 351 19.09 -31.12 -1.99
C VAL A 351 18.41 -29.79 -2.21
N TYR A 352 17.40 -29.72 -3.08
CA TYR A 352 16.65 -28.50 -3.33
C TYR A 352 15.89 -28.02 -2.09
N ARG A 353 15.25 -28.92 -1.34
CA ARG A 353 14.56 -28.61 -0.09
C ARG A 353 15.53 -28.06 0.97
N ARG A 354 16.67 -28.74 1.18
CA ARG A 354 17.71 -28.28 2.11
C ARG A 354 18.32 -26.94 1.69
N TRP A 355 18.45 -26.72 0.38
CA TRP A 355 18.90 -25.44 -0.15
C TRP A 355 17.87 -24.33 0.06
N LEU A 356 16.57 -24.59 -0.13
CA LEU A 356 15.51 -23.62 0.13
C LEU A 356 15.51 -23.16 1.59
N ASP A 357 15.65 -24.10 2.53
CA ASP A 357 15.75 -23.77 3.97
C ASP A 357 16.95 -22.84 4.24
N HIS A 358 18.10 -23.14 3.64
CA HIS A 358 19.29 -22.29 3.74
C HIS A 358 19.14 -20.94 3.00
N TYR A 359 18.43 -20.91 1.87
CA TYR A 359 18.20 -19.73 1.07
C TYR A 359 17.25 -18.74 1.76
N ASP A 360 16.29 -19.23 2.55
CA ASP A 360 15.35 -18.39 3.30
C ASP A 360 15.95 -17.88 4.62
N ASP A 361 16.69 -18.72 5.37
CA ASP A 361 17.36 -18.33 6.62
C ASP A 361 18.73 -19.03 6.78
N PRO A 362 19.83 -18.43 6.25
CA PRO A 362 21.14 -19.07 6.24
C PRO A 362 21.79 -19.04 7.62
N ARG A 363 21.53 -20.09 8.43
CA ARG A 363 22.10 -20.27 9.76
C ARG A 363 22.91 -21.55 9.89
N CYS A 364 23.89 -21.51 10.78
CA CYS A 364 24.68 -22.68 11.16
C CYS A 364 23.83 -23.66 11.95
N GLN A 365 23.78 -24.92 11.50
CA GLN A 365 23.01 -25.96 12.19
C GLN A 365 23.48 -26.25 13.63
N GLN A 366 24.73 -25.92 13.98
CA GLN A 366 25.29 -26.24 15.29
C GLN A 366 25.30 -25.06 16.29
N CYS A 367 25.60 -23.85 15.83
CA CYS A 367 25.64 -22.66 16.72
C CYS A 367 24.66 -21.55 16.35
N ASN A 368 23.83 -21.76 15.32
CA ASN A 368 22.83 -20.81 14.85
C ASN A 368 23.39 -19.44 14.39
N ALA A 369 24.71 -19.35 14.19
CA ALA A 369 25.35 -18.16 13.64
C ALA A 369 24.99 -17.97 12.17
N GLU A 370 24.89 -16.73 11.72
CA GLU A 370 24.59 -16.39 10.32
C GLU A 370 25.72 -16.85 9.39
N ILE A 371 25.34 -17.46 8.26
CA ILE A 371 26.24 -18.00 7.23
C ILE A 371 25.97 -17.25 5.92
N PRO A 372 26.97 -17.09 5.02
CA PRO A 372 26.70 -16.60 3.67
C PRO A 372 25.64 -17.45 2.95
N ARG A 373 24.63 -16.76 2.42
CA ARG A 373 23.58 -17.35 1.58
C ARG A 373 24.15 -17.84 0.24
N ILE A 374 23.66 -18.99 -0.21
CA ILE A 374 23.96 -19.51 -1.55
C ILE A 374 22.79 -19.25 -2.49
N GLU A 375 23.04 -18.51 -3.56
CA GLU A 375 22.01 -18.05 -4.50
C GLU A 375 21.53 -19.15 -5.45
N HIS A 376 22.34 -20.19 -5.71
CA HIS A 376 22.01 -21.25 -6.66
C HIS A 376 22.01 -22.64 -6.03
N PRO A 377 20.93 -23.44 -6.20
CA PRO A 377 20.83 -24.77 -5.60
C PRO A 377 21.90 -25.76 -6.06
N ARG A 378 22.47 -25.56 -7.25
CA ARG A 378 23.57 -26.41 -7.75
C ARG A 378 24.89 -26.23 -7.00
N GLU A 379 25.09 -25.07 -6.39
CA GLU A 379 26.30 -24.73 -5.64
C GLU A 379 26.15 -25.06 -4.15
N PHE A 380 24.95 -25.51 -3.77
CA PHE A 380 24.65 -25.88 -2.40
C PHE A 380 25.08 -27.31 -2.09
N ASP A 381 26.16 -27.40 -1.32
CA ASP A 381 26.58 -28.60 -0.62
C ASP A 381 26.19 -28.49 0.86
N HIS A 382 25.36 -29.42 1.33
CA HIS A 382 24.89 -29.44 2.70
C HIS A 382 26.05 -29.55 3.71
N ASP A 383 27.04 -30.39 3.43
CA ASP A 383 28.11 -30.69 4.38
C ASP A 383 29.09 -29.52 4.55
N LEU A 384 29.12 -28.62 3.57
CA LEU A 384 30.01 -27.46 3.56
C LEU A 384 29.30 -26.16 3.92
N ASN A 385 28.02 -26.04 3.55
CA ASN A 385 27.31 -24.77 3.55
C ASN A 385 26.22 -24.68 4.63
N ALA A 386 25.93 -25.79 5.32
CA ALA A 386 25.09 -25.79 6.52
C ALA A 386 25.84 -25.34 7.80
N TYR A 387 27.17 -25.19 7.73
CA TYR A 387 28.02 -24.91 8.88
C TYR A 387 28.85 -23.63 8.71
N CYS A 388 29.05 -22.89 9.80
CA CYS A 388 29.94 -21.73 9.80
C CYS A 388 31.40 -22.18 9.62
N LYS A 389 32.32 -21.26 9.28
CA LYS A 389 33.73 -21.60 9.00
C LYS A 389 34.39 -22.49 10.09
N LEU A 390 34.05 -22.25 11.37
CA LEU A 390 34.56 -23.03 12.50
C LEU A 390 33.97 -24.46 12.51
N HIS A 391 32.64 -24.60 12.44
CA HIS A 391 31.99 -25.91 12.46
C HIS A 391 32.21 -26.70 11.17
N ARG A 392 32.41 -26.04 10.03
CA ARG A 392 32.80 -26.69 8.79
C ARG A 392 34.16 -27.39 8.92
N GLN A 393 35.14 -26.76 9.57
CA GLN A 393 36.45 -27.38 9.81
C GLN A 393 36.35 -28.57 10.77
N LEU A 394 35.49 -28.49 11.78
CA LEU A 394 35.25 -29.59 12.73
C LEU A 394 34.49 -30.74 12.08
N HIS A 395 33.48 -30.44 11.26
CA HIS A 395 32.69 -31.43 10.53
C HIS A 395 33.55 -32.19 9.51
N LEU A 396 34.42 -31.48 8.76
CA LEU A 396 35.36 -32.10 7.83
C LEU A 396 36.50 -32.88 8.51
N ALA A 397 36.79 -32.58 9.77
CA ALA A 397 37.80 -33.32 10.55
C ALA A 397 37.22 -34.57 11.25
N GLY A 398 35.89 -34.65 11.38
CA GLY A 398 35.18 -35.76 12.02
C GLY A 398 34.36 -36.66 11.08
N SER A 399 34.30 -36.32 9.79
CA SER A 399 33.73 -37.17 8.71
C SER A 399 34.87 -37.85 7.97
#